data_AF-A0A947KCJ7-F1
#
_entry.id   AF-A0A947KCJ7-F1
#
_cell.length_a   1.000
_cell.length_b   1.000
_cell.length_c   1.000
_cell.angle_alpha   90.00
_cell.angle_beta   90.00
_cell.angle_gamma   90.00
#
_symmetry.space_group_name_H-M   'P 1'
#
loop_
_entity.id
_entity.type
_entity.pdbx_description
1 polymer ?
#
loop_
_entity_poly.entity_id
_entity_poly.type
_entity_poly.pdbx_seq_one_letter_code
_entity_poly.pdbx_strand_id
1 'polypeptide(L)'
;MENKITDINDLILFLSGTAMHPLLTNEIWQKFGYKKRPKKGNILTKLFPKYFALYNLITREILTMGLIDTLDGIKKSNKSTDIQLLISIGVIDKFLSTTKHLFDPSLFMENIFSTYTSFTKCERSKLYELFVFRAKDILNNEYFAKFLVGITALLGTPPYTGNFLIKSDYIKEIVDASPVENKLKIDMTKETYYKYGHLISEKIINT
;
A
#
# COMPACT_ATOMS: atom_id res chain seq x y z
N MET A 1 9.08 20.40 -12.56
CA MET A 1 10.07 20.34 -11.48
C MET A 1 10.43 18.89 -11.28
N GLU A 2 11.68 18.51 -11.54
CA GLU A 2 12.20 17.25 -11.05
C GLU A 2 12.13 17.30 -9.52
N ASN A 3 11.38 16.39 -8.89
CA ASN A 3 11.31 16.30 -7.44
C ASN A 3 12.68 15.82 -6.94
N LYS A 4 13.60 16.76 -6.70
CA LYS A 4 14.90 16.46 -6.13
C LYS A 4 14.70 16.02 -4.68
N ILE A 5 15.05 14.77 -4.39
CA ILE A 5 15.07 14.24 -3.02
C ILE A 5 16.29 14.83 -2.34
N THR A 6 16.08 15.76 -1.40
CA THR A 6 17.17 16.46 -0.72
C THR A 6 17.42 15.94 0.70
N ASP A 7 16.42 15.33 1.34
CA ASP A 7 16.55 14.70 2.65
C ASP A 7 15.59 13.51 2.86
N ILE A 8 15.60 12.94 4.07
CA ILE A 8 14.76 11.79 4.43
C ILE A 8 13.24 12.11 4.36
N ASN A 9 12.83 13.34 4.66
CA ASN A 9 11.41 13.72 4.65
C ASN A 9 10.91 13.82 3.20
N ASP A 10 11.72 14.35 2.30
CA ASP A 10 11.44 14.36 0.86
C ASP A 10 11.33 12.93 0.32
N LEU A 11 12.26 12.05 0.72
CA LEU A 11 12.25 10.64 0.35
C LEU A 11 10.93 9.98 0.78
N ILE A 12 10.53 10.16 2.03
CA ILE A 12 9.29 9.56 2.55
C ILE A 12 8.07 10.10 1.84
N LEU A 13 8.01 11.40 1.56
CA LEU A 13 6.91 11.98 0.80
C LEU A 13 6.84 11.38 -0.61
N PHE A 14 7.99 11.25 -1.28
CA PHE A 14 8.10 10.65 -2.60
C PHE A 14 7.66 9.17 -2.59
N LEU A 15 8.17 8.37 -1.66
CA LEU A 15 7.84 6.94 -1.54
C LEU A 15 6.37 6.72 -1.22
N SER A 16 5.82 7.51 -0.31
CA SER A 16 4.39 7.46 0.04
C SER A 16 3.51 7.86 -1.14
N GLY A 17 3.89 8.92 -1.87
CA GLY A 17 3.20 9.34 -3.09
C GLY A 17 3.24 8.26 -4.17
N THR A 18 4.39 7.61 -4.34
CA THR A 18 4.58 6.52 -5.30
C THR A 18 3.69 5.32 -4.95
N ALA A 19 3.66 4.91 -3.67
CA ALA A 19 2.79 3.84 -3.18
C ALA A 19 1.28 4.14 -3.39
N MET A 20 0.85 5.40 -3.30
CA MET A 20 -0.55 5.79 -3.52
C MET A 20 -0.91 6.03 -4.99
N HIS A 21 0.09 6.27 -5.85
CA HIS A 21 -0.12 6.65 -7.24
C HIS A 21 -1.04 5.70 -8.04
N PRO A 22 -0.99 4.35 -7.86
CA PRO A 22 -1.86 3.45 -8.61
C PRO A 22 -3.35 3.79 -8.50
N LEU A 23 -3.83 4.27 -7.34
CA LEU A 23 -5.22 4.70 -7.17
C LEU A 23 -5.64 5.87 -8.07
N LEU A 24 -4.67 6.65 -8.53
CA LEU A 24 -4.93 7.84 -9.32
C LEU A 24 -5.07 7.53 -10.82
N THR A 25 -4.73 6.31 -11.24
CA THR A 25 -4.73 5.89 -12.64
C THR A 25 -6.10 5.34 -13.06
N ASN A 26 -6.61 5.74 -14.23
CA ASN A 26 -7.89 5.20 -14.74
C ASN A 26 -7.81 3.70 -15.05
N GLU A 27 -6.63 3.23 -15.46
CA GLU A 27 -6.36 1.84 -15.84
C GLU A 27 -6.68 0.86 -14.70
N ILE A 28 -6.26 1.18 -13.47
CA ILE A 28 -6.59 0.37 -12.29
C ILE A 28 -8.10 0.26 -12.11
N TRP A 29 -8.83 1.38 -12.17
CA TRP A 29 -10.29 1.39 -12.00
C TRP A 29 -11.04 0.67 -13.12
N GLN A 30 -10.53 0.75 -14.35
CA GLN A 30 -11.11 0.08 -15.50
C GLN A 30 -11.08 -1.45 -15.38
N LYS A 31 -10.05 -2.01 -14.74
CA LYS A 31 -10.01 -3.45 -14.43
C LYS A 31 -11.20 -3.91 -13.57
N PHE A 32 -11.77 -3.02 -12.75
CA PHE A 32 -12.94 -3.30 -11.91
C PHE A 32 -14.28 -2.90 -12.55
N GLY A 33 -14.31 -2.59 -13.85
CA GLY A 33 -15.52 -2.25 -14.58
C GLY A 33 -15.97 -0.78 -14.44
N TYR A 34 -15.12 0.10 -13.91
CA TYR A 34 -15.40 1.54 -13.96
C TYR A 34 -14.98 2.13 -15.31
N LYS A 35 -15.72 3.12 -15.82
CA LYS A 35 -15.32 3.84 -17.05
C LYS A 35 -14.05 4.69 -16.85
N LYS A 36 -13.92 5.27 -15.65
CA LYS A 36 -12.81 6.14 -15.21
C LYS A 36 -12.74 6.15 -13.68
N ARG A 37 -11.65 6.68 -13.13
CA ARG A 37 -11.52 6.91 -11.68
C ARG A 37 -12.75 7.65 -11.14
N PRO A 38 -13.44 7.09 -10.13
CA PRO A 38 -14.55 7.77 -9.48
C PRO A 38 -14.11 9.12 -8.89
N LYS A 39 -14.80 10.20 -9.26
CA LYS A 39 -14.66 11.52 -8.62
C LYS A 39 -15.71 11.58 -7.52
N LYS A 40 -15.34 11.38 -6.25
CA LYS A 40 -16.31 11.44 -5.15
C LYS A 40 -15.73 12.18 -3.94
N GLY A 41 -16.61 12.86 -3.21
CA GLY A 41 -16.30 13.52 -1.93
C GLY A 41 -16.50 12.56 -0.76
N ASN A 42 -15.62 12.68 0.25
CA ASN A 42 -15.58 11.82 1.45
C ASN A 42 -16.87 11.78 2.28
N ILE A 43 -17.80 12.72 2.08
CA ILE A 43 -19.03 12.80 2.86
C ILE A 43 -20.01 11.68 2.45
N LEU A 44 -20.21 11.48 1.14
CA LEU A 44 -21.16 10.48 0.66
C LEU A 44 -20.70 9.05 0.99
N THR A 45 -19.40 8.79 0.91
CA THR A 45 -18.82 7.47 1.23
C THR A 45 -19.01 7.10 2.69
N LYS A 46 -18.95 8.07 3.61
CA LYS A 46 -19.24 7.88 5.02
C LYS A 46 -20.73 7.69 5.32
N LEU A 47 -21.60 8.39 4.61
CA LEU A 47 -23.05 8.31 4.83
C LEU A 47 -23.67 7.03 4.27
N PHE A 48 -23.13 6.48 3.18
CA PHE A 48 -23.71 5.29 2.53
C PHE A 48 -22.66 4.20 2.26
N PRO A 49 -21.98 3.68 3.30
CA PRO A 49 -20.82 2.80 3.13
C PRO A 49 -21.14 1.54 2.30
N LYS A 50 -22.36 0.99 2.41
CA LYS A 50 -22.81 -0.17 1.62
C LYS A 50 -22.89 0.13 0.11
N TYR A 51 -23.29 1.35 -0.27
CA TYR A 51 -23.35 1.77 -1.67
C TYR A 51 -21.95 1.94 -2.29
N PHE A 52 -20.94 2.19 -1.45
CA PHE A 52 -19.54 2.36 -1.87
C PHE A 52 -18.66 1.17 -1.49
N ALA A 53 -19.24 0.02 -1.12
CA ALA A 53 -18.48 -1.14 -0.63
C ALA A 53 -17.39 -1.59 -1.62
N LEU A 54 -17.73 -1.70 -2.92
CA LEU A 54 -16.76 -2.03 -3.97
C LEU A 54 -15.62 -1.01 -4.06
N TYR A 55 -15.96 0.28 -4.07
CA TYR A 55 -14.99 1.36 -4.13
C TYR A 55 -14.05 1.35 -2.92
N ASN A 56 -14.60 1.21 -1.71
CA ASN A 56 -13.85 1.19 -0.46
C ASN A 56 -12.90 0.00 -0.42
N LEU A 57 -13.37 -1.18 -0.86
CA LEU A 57 -12.56 -2.38 -0.91
C LEU A 57 -11.41 -2.23 -1.91
N ILE A 58 -11.69 -1.81 -3.16
CA ILE A 58 -10.65 -1.53 -4.16
C ILE A 58 -9.63 -0.53 -3.63
N THR A 59 -10.10 0.56 -3.03
CA THR A 59 -9.22 1.60 -2.47
C THR A 59 -8.27 1.01 -1.43
N ARG A 60 -8.79 0.22 -0.48
CA ARG A 60 -7.99 -0.41 0.58
C ARG A 60 -6.96 -1.39 0.03
N GLU A 61 -7.37 -2.27 -0.88
CA GLU A 61 -6.49 -3.32 -1.40
C GLU A 61 -5.39 -2.75 -2.32
N ILE A 62 -5.70 -1.77 -3.16
CA ILE A 62 -4.69 -1.11 -4.02
C ILE A 62 -3.66 -0.33 -3.17
N LEU A 63 -4.11 0.37 -2.13
CA LEU A 63 -3.21 1.03 -1.18
C LEU A 63 -2.33 0.04 -0.43
N THR A 64 -2.89 -1.11 -0.06
CA THR A 64 -2.14 -2.19 0.60
C THR A 64 -1.06 -2.73 -0.31
N MET A 65 -1.40 -3.04 -1.57
CA MET A 65 -0.46 -3.54 -2.57
C MET A 65 0.68 -2.55 -2.83
N GLY A 66 0.36 -1.27 -3.06
CA GLY A 66 1.37 -0.24 -3.33
C GLY A 66 2.30 0.00 -2.13
N LEU A 67 1.77 -0.04 -0.90
CA LEU A 67 2.59 0.07 0.29
C LEU A 67 3.50 -1.15 0.48
N ILE A 68 3.01 -2.35 0.20
CA ILE A 68 3.83 -3.59 0.29
C ILE A 68 4.99 -3.55 -0.68
N ASP A 69 4.77 -3.17 -1.95
CA ASP A 69 5.85 -3.09 -2.93
C ASP A 69 6.92 -2.06 -2.52
N THR A 70 6.48 -0.94 -1.94
CA THR A 70 7.40 0.09 -1.42
C THR A 70 8.20 -0.41 -0.22
N LEU A 71 7.56 -1.09 0.74
CA LEU A 71 8.24 -1.67 1.90
C LEU A 71 9.23 -2.76 1.48
N ASP A 72 8.87 -3.58 0.50
CA ASP A 72 9.75 -4.60 -0.08
C ASP A 72 10.96 -3.96 -0.79
N GLY A 73 10.75 -2.86 -1.51
CA GLY A 73 11.84 -2.09 -2.12
C GLY A 73 12.79 -1.46 -1.09
N ILE A 74 12.26 -0.90 -0.01
CA ILE A 74 13.06 -0.37 1.10
C ILE A 74 13.89 -1.50 1.73
N LYS A 75 13.29 -2.66 1.99
CA LYS A 75 13.97 -3.84 2.54
C LYS A 75 15.12 -4.32 1.66
N LYS A 76 14.97 -4.26 0.33
CA LYS A 76 16.01 -4.67 -0.64
C LYS A 76 17.15 -3.65 -0.80
N SER A 77 17.02 -2.45 -0.25
CA SER A 77 18.04 -1.40 -0.35
C SER A 77 19.35 -1.79 0.32
N ASN A 78 20.45 -1.15 -0.08
CA ASN A 78 21.78 -1.33 0.51
C ASN A 78 21.97 -0.55 1.83
N LYS A 79 20.95 0.15 2.30
CA LYS A 79 20.99 0.87 3.58
C LYS A 79 21.04 -0.13 4.74
N SER A 80 21.54 0.32 5.89
CA SER A 80 21.52 -0.50 7.11
C SER A 80 20.07 -0.80 7.55
N THR A 81 19.88 -1.92 8.25
CA THR A 81 18.58 -2.34 8.81
C THR A 81 17.89 -1.22 9.59
N ASP A 82 18.64 -0.46 10.39
CA ASP A 82 18.10 0.68 11.15
C ASP A 82 17.56 1.79 10.25
N ILE A 83 18.27 2.11 9.16
CA ILE A 83 17.83 3.10 8.17
C ILE A 83 16.60 2.58 7.40
N GLN A 84 16.61 1.31 7.01
CA GLN A 84 15.46 0.68 6.34
C GLN A 84 14.21 0.73 7.23
N LEU A 85 14.36 0.43 8.52
CA LEU A 85 13.28 0.53 9.50
C LEU A 85 12.80 1.98 9.65
N LEU A 86 13.72 2.94 9.78
CA LEU A 86 13.41 4.36 9.90
C LEU A 86 12.58 4.87 8.71
N ILE A 87 13.02 4.56 7.49
CA ILE A 87 12.31 4.94 6.26
C ILE A 87 10.94 4.26 6.21
N SER A 88 10.86 2.97 6.53
CA SER A 88 9.61 2.20 6.52
C SER A 88 8.58 2.76 7.49
N ILE A 89 9.00 3.12 8.71
CA ILE A 89 8.15 3.77 9.71
C ILE A 89 7.66 5.11 9.18
N GLY A 90 8.53 5.92 8.58
CA GLY A 90 8.17 7.22 8.01
C GLY A 90 7.14 7.11 6.88
N VAL A 91 7.31 6.14 5.98
CA VAL A 91 6.33 5.86 4.92
C VAL A 91 4.98 5.43 5.50
N ILE A 92 4.99 4.55 6.50
CA ILE A 92 3.76 4.11 7.18
C ILE A 92 3.08 5.26 7.91
N ASP A 93 3.83 6.10 8.61
CA ASP A 93 3.31 7.32 9.27
C ASP A 93 2.57 8.21 8.27
N LYS A 94 3.23 8.49 7.14
CA LYS A 94 2.66 9.32 6.10
C LYS A 94 1.44 8.67 5.46
N PHE A 95 1.44 7.35 5.31
CA PHE A 95 0.29 6.59 4.85
C PHE A 95 -0.89 6.73 5.81
N LEU A 96 -0.70 6.43 7.08
CA LEU A 96 -1.74 6.46 8.10
C LEU A 96 -2.30 7.87 8.28
N SER A 97 -1.45 8.89 8.34
CA SER A 97 -1.89 10.29 8.45
C SER A 97 -2.74 10.73 7.25
N THR A 98 -2.42 10.24 6.05
CA THR A 98 -3.14 10.54 4.81
C THR A 98 -4.45 9.75 4.72
N THR A 99 -4.47 8.47 5.12
CA THR A 99 -5.61 7.57 4.90
C THR A 99 -6.53 7.39 6.11
N LYS A 100 -6.20 7.97 7.29
CA LYS A 100 -7.01 7.90 8.52
C LYS A 100 -8.49 8.28 8.39
N HIS A 101 -8.82 9.06 7.36
CA HIS A 101 -10.19 9.49 7.11
C HIS A 101 -11.00 8.51 6.25
N LEU A 102 -10.31 7.54 5.63
CA LEU A 102 -10.85 6.48 4.78
C LEU A 102 -10.95 5.15 5.53
N PHE A 103 -9.96 4.83 6.37
CA PHE A 103 -9.85 3.55 7.06
C PHE A 103 -9.45 3.73 8.52
N ASP A 104 -9.86 2.79 9.36
CA ASP A 104 -9.29 2.64 10.69
C ASP A 104 -7.80 2.27 10.58
N PRO A 105 -6.88 3.01 11.23
CA PRO A 105 -5.45 2.75 11.15
C PRO A 105 -5.03 1.35 11.61
N SER A 106 -5.68 0.80 12.64
CA SER A 106 -5.34 -0.51 13.19
C SER A 106 -5.74 -1.62 12.21
N LEU A 107 -6.97 -1.56 11.70
CA LEU A 107 -7.45 -2.50 10.67
C LEU A 107 -6.62 -2.40 9.38
N PHE A 108 -6.19 -1.19 9.01
CA PHE A 108 -5.33 -1.02 7.84
C PHE A 108 -3.98 -1.70 8.05
N MET A 109 -3.33 -1.51 9.20
CA MET A 109 -2.05 -2.15 9.51
C MET A 109 -2.15 -3.68 9.62
N GLU A 110 -3.23 -4.21 10.21
CA GLU A 110 -3.51 -5.66 10.20
C GLU A 110 -3.64 -6.20 8.76
N ASN A 111 -4.28 -5.43 7.87
CA ASN A 111 -4.37 -5.77 6.46
C ASN A 111 -2.99 -5.77 5.78
N ILE A 112 -2.11 -4.82 6.10
CA ILE A 112 -0.73 -4.79 5.59
C ILE A 112 0.02 -6.05 6.02
N PHE A 113 0.05 -6.36 7.31
CA PHE A 113 0.86 -7.49 7.81
C PHE A 113 0.34 -8.85 7.32
N SER A 114 -0.97 -9.04 7.27
CA SER A 114 -1.56 -10.29 6.75
C SER A 114 -1.28 -10.47 5.26
N THR A 115 -1.36 -9.39 4.48
CA THR A 115 -1.08 -9.42 3.05
C THR A 115 0.40 -9.60 2.77
N TYR A 116 1.28 -8.92 3.52
CA TYR A 116 2.74 -9.07 3.38
C TYR A 116 3.18 -10.51 3.70
N THR A 117 2.63 -11.10 4.77
CA THR A 117 2.89 -12.51 5.11
C THR A 117 2.47 -13.46 3.98
N SER A 118 1.33 -13.19 3.35
CA SER A 118 0.85 -14.00 2.22
C SER A 118 1.73 -13.77 0.99
N PHE A 119 2.14 -12.53 0.73
CA PHE A 119 3.03 -12.15 -0.35
C PHE A 119 4.38 -12.88 -0.29
N THR A 120 4.94 -13.08 0.92
CA THR A 120 6.22 -13.77 1.10
C THR A 120 6.11 -15.30 1.15
N LYS A 121 4.99 -15.86 1.59
CA LYS A 121 4.84 -17.32 1.83
C LYS A 121 4.05 -18.07 0.76
N CYS A 122 3.11 -17.43 0.08
CA CYS A 122 2.23 -18.10 -0.86
C CYS A 122 2.81 -18.12 -2.28
N GLU A 123 2.49 -19.17 -3.03
CA GLU A 123 2.65 -19.13 -4.48
C GLU A 123 1.90 -17.93 -5.03
N ARG A 124 2.57 -17.13 -5.86
CA ARG A 124 2.03 -15.88 -6.39
C ARG A 124 0.68 -16.06 -7.09
N SER A 125 0.53 -17.18 -7.80
CA SER A 125 -0.72 -17.57 -8.46
C SER A 125 -1.89 -17.67 -7.49
N LYS A 126 -1.66 -17.88 -6.19
CA LYS A 126 -2.70 -18.00 -5.14
C LYS A 126 -2.92 -16.71 -4.36
N LEU A 127 -2.16 -15.63 -4.63
CA LEU A 127 -2.34 -14.37 -3.89
C LEU A 127 -3.74 -13.77 -4.07
N TYR A 128 -4.41 -14.05 -5.20
CA TYR A 128 -5.79 -13.61 -5.40
C TYR A 128 -6.75 -14.18 -4.33
N GLU A 129 -6.48 -15.39 -3.80
CA GLU A 129 -7.35 -16.08 -2.85
C GLU A 129 -7.57 -15.27 -1.57
N LEU A 130 -6.52 -14.59 -1.08
CA LEU A 130 -6.61 -13.70 0.07
C LEU A 130 -7.60 -12.56 -0.19
N PHE A 131 -7.52 -11.92 -1.35
CA PHE A 131 -8.42 -10.82 -1.72
C PHE A 131 -9.85 -11.32 -1.90
N VAL A 132 -10.03 -12.52 -2.46
CA VAL A 132 -11.33 -13.18 -2.61
C VAL A 132 -11.96 -13.44 -1.24
N PHE A 133 -11.20 -14.01 -0.30
CA PHE A 133 -11.68 -14.26 1.06
C PHE A 133 -12.11 -12.97 1.76
N ARG A 134 -11.35 -11.88 1.60
CA ARG A 134 -11.70 -10.57 2.17
C ARG A 134 -12.90 -9.91 1.50
N ALA A 135 -13.23 -10.25 0.26
CA ALA A 135 -14.32 -9.65 -0.50
C ALA A 135 -15.68 -10.33 -0.29
N LYS A 136 -15.68 -11.66 -0.05
CA LYS A 136 -16.89 -12.50 -0.10
C LYS A 136 -17.98 -12.07 0.88
N ASP A 137 -17.61 -11.60 2.06
CA ASP A 137 -18.55 -11.22 3.13
C ASP A 137 -18.84 -9.71 3.16
N ILE A 138 -18.19 -8.93 2.29
CA ILE A 138 -18.32 -7.47 2.22
C ILE A 138 -19.19 -7.04 1.04
N LEU A 139 -19.09 -7.75 -0.08
CA LEU A 139 -19.70 -7.37 -1.35
C LEU A 139 -20.94 -8.22 -1.65
N ASN A 140 -21.95 -7.61 -2.29
CA ASN A 140 -23.01 -8.38 -2.94
C ASN A 140 -22.45 -9.11 -4.17
N ASN A 141 -23.22 -10.06 -4.72
CA ASN A 141 -22.76 -10.90 -5.85
C ASN A 141 -22.27 -10.12 -7.07
N GLU A 142 -22.95 -9.02 -7.44
CA GLU A 142 -22.56 -8.19 -8.59
C GLU A 142 -21.20 -7.51 -8.34
N TYR A 143 -21.03 -6.88 -7.18
CA TYR A 143 -19.79 -6.21 -6.83
C TYR A 143 -18.66 -7.19 -6.58
N PHE A 144 -18.96 -8.35 -6.00
CA PHE A 144 -18.00 -9.43 -5.81
C PHE A 144 -17.46 -9.93 -7.15
N ALA A 145 -18.33 -10.14 -8.14
CA ALA A 145 -17.91 -10.52 -9.49
C ALA A 145 -17.00 -9.46 -10.14
N LYS A 146 -17.38 -8.17 -10.06
CA LYS A 146 -16.55 -7.06 -10.55
C LYS A 146 -15.18 -7.00 -9.86
N PHE A 147 -15.18 -7.21 -8.54
CA PHE A 147 -13.95 -7.24 -7.75
C PHE A 147 -13.03 -8.39 -8.15
N LEU A 148 -13.59 -9.61 -8.28
CA LEU A 148 -12.85 -10.81 -8.66
C LEU A 148 -12.21 -10.66 -10.04
N VAL A 149 -12.99 -10.18 -11.03
CA VAL A 149 -12.47 -9.90 -12.38
C VAL A 149 -11.32 -8.90 -12.32
N GLY A 150 -11.48 -7.81 -11.57
CA GLY A 150 -10.44 -6.78 -11.48
C GLY A 150 -9.17 -7.25 -10.78
N ILE A 151 -9.28 -7.95 -9.65
CA ILE A 151 -8.11 -8.51 -8.95
C ILE A 151 -7.41 -9.56 -9.81
N THR A 152 -8.16 -10.45 -10.45
CA THR A 152 -7.56 -11.47 -11.34
C THR A 152 -6.86 -10.80 -12.51
N ALA A 153 -7.47 -9.79 -13.13
CA ALA A 153 -6.83 -9.02 -14.20
C ALA A 153 -5.58 -8.25 -13.72
N LEU A 154 -5.58 -7.74 -12.48
CA LEU A 154 -4.42 -7.07 -11.89
C LEU A 154 -3.26 -8.03 -11.65
N LEU A 155 -3.54 -9.18 -11.02
CA LEU A 155 -2.52 -10.14 -10.59
C LEU A 155 -2.10 -11.10 -11.71
N GLY A 156 -2.95 -11.32 -12.71
CA GLY A 156 -2.78 -12.31 -13.77
C GLY A 156 -2.20 -11.77 -15.08
N THR A 157 -2.05 -10.46 -15.28
CA THR A 157 -1.39 -9.93 -16.49
C THR A 157 0.05 -9.46 -16.19
N PRO A 158 1.06 -9.91 -16.97
CA PRO A 158 2.40 -9.29 -17.01
C PRO A 158 2.28 -7.78 -17.29
N PRO A 159 3.21 -6.91 -16.82
CA PRO A 159 4.64 -7.16 -16.64
C PRO A 159 5.10 -7.32 -15.17
N TYR A 160 4.20 -7.55 -14.21
CA TYR A 160 4.59 -7.58 -12.80
C TYR A 160 5.16 -8.94 -12.39
N THR A 161 6.38 -9.27 -12.81
CA THR A 161 7.16 -10.38 -12.24
C THR A 161 7.69 -9.95 -10.87
N GLY A 162 7.16 -10.53 -9.78
CA GLY A 162 7.71 -10.35 -8.42
C GLY A 162 7.11 -9.23 -7.55
N ASN A 163 6.29 -8.31 -8.09
CA ASN A 163 5.68 -7.19 -7.35
C ASN A 163 4.17 -7.08 -7.60
N PHE A 164 3.39 -6.32 -6.83
CA PHE A 164 1.96 -6.13 -7.10
C PHE A 164 1.68 -5.10 -8.21
N LEU A 165 2.05 -3.85 -7.97
CA LEU A 165 1.70 -2.67 -8.77
C LEU A 165 2.93 -1.81 -9.11
N ILE A 166 3.96 -1.85 -8.27
CA ILE A 166 5.16 -1.01 -8.34
C ILE A 166 6.38 -1.93 -8.31
N LYS A 167 7.37 -1.70 -9.17
CA LYS A 167 8.60 -2.50 -9.12
C LYS A 167 9.39 -2.16 -7.85
N SER A 168 9.53 -3.10 -6.93
CA SER A 168 10.35 -2.91 -5.71
C SER A 168 11.80 -2.54 -6.05
N ASP A 169 12.36 -3.02 -7.15
CA ASP A 169 13.72 -2.66 -7.59
C ASP A 169 13.84 -1.18 -7.94
N TYR A 170 12.80 -0.57 -8.52
CA TYR A 170 12.77 0.88 -8.75
C TYR A 170 12.77 1.65 -7.43
N ILE A 171 12.01 1.18 -6.44
CA ILE A 171 12.01 1.77 -5.09
C ILE A 171 13.37 1.61 -4.41
N LYS A 172 13.97 0.42 -4.53
CA LYS A 172 15.32 0.12 -4.03
C LYS A 172 16.34 1.11 -4.58
N GLU A 173 16.37 1.30 -5.90
CA GLU A 173 17.29 2.23 -6.56
C GLU A 173 17.16 3.67 -6.04
N ILE A 174 15.91 4.13 -5.84
CA ILE A 174 15.65 5.45 -5.28
C ILE A 174 16.15 5.55 -3.83
N VAL A 175 15.88 4.55 -2.99
CA VAL A 175 16.34 4.55 -1.60
C VAL A 175 17.87 4.55 -1.53
N ASP A 176 18.53 3.71 -2.34
CA ASP A 176 19.99 3.61 -2.39
C ASP A 176 20.63 4.96 -2.76
N ALA A 177 20.07 5.64 -3.76
CA ALA A 177 20.55 6.91 -4.27
C ALA A 177 20.20 8.13 -3.39
N SER A 178 19.31 7.97 -2.41
CA SER A 178 18.81 9.08 -1.62
C SER A 178 19.68 9.39 -0.39
N PRO A 179 19.88 10.68 -0.07
CA PRO A 179 20.48 11.08 1.19
C PRO A 179 19.53 10.76 2.35
N VAL A 180 20.10 10.28 3.46
CA VAL A 180 19.37 10.05 4.72
C VAL A 180 19.92 11.02 5.75
N GLU A 181 19.66 12.30 5.48
CA GLU A 181 20.07 13.42 6.29
C GLU A 181 18.86 14.00 7.03
N ASN A 182 19.12 14.77 8.08
CA ASN A 182 18.14 15.40 8.97
C ASN A 182 17.33 14.43 9.83
N LYS A 183 16.65 15.01 10.83
CA LYS A 183 15.72 14.28 11.70
C LYS A 183 14.43 13.99 10.93
N LEU A 184 14.02 12.73 10.96
CA LEU A 184 12.73 12.32 10.45
C LEU A 184 11.59 13.01 11.24
N LYS A 185 10.67 13.65 10.53
CA LYS A 185 9.40 14.14 11.07
C LYS A 185 8.38 13.01 11.06
N ILE A 186 7.84 12.70 12.23
CA ILE A 186 6.83 11.66 12.42
C ILE A 186 5.67 12.28 13.22
N ASP A 187 4.44 12.06 12.74
CA ASP A 187 3.21 12.52 13.37
C ASP A 187 2.61 11.49 14.34
N MET A 188 2.97 10.20 14.23
CA MET A 188 2.46 9.15 15.12
C MET A 188 2.87 9.36 16.59
N THR A 189 2.00 8.90 17.48
CA THR A 189 2.28 8.88 18.92
C THR A 189 3.43 7.91 19.24
N LYS A 190 4.13 8.13 20.36
CA LYS A 190 5.19 7.22 20.83
C LYS A 190 4.71 5.77 20.95
N GLU A 191 3.51 5.57 21.47
CA GLU A 191 2.93 4.22 21.60
C GLU A 191 2.74 3.54 20.24
N THR A 192 2.19 4.28 19.26
CA THR A 192 2.00 3.79 17.89
C THR A 192 3.33 3.48 17.23
N TYR A 193 4.33 4.34 17.45
CA TYR A 193 5.70 4.15 16.98
C TYR A 193 6.31 2.87 17.53
N TYR A 194 6.22 2.62 18.82
CA TYR A 194 6.78 1.40 19.41
C TYR A 194 6.04 0.15 18.90
N LYS A 195 4.70 0.19 18.87
CA LYS A 195 3.88 -0.93 18.38
C LYS A 195 4.21 -1.28 16.94
N TYR A 196 4.12 -0.32 16.02
CA TYR A 196 4.32 -0.60 14.60
C TYR A 196 5.79 -0.73 14.26
N GLY A 197 6.70 0.01 14.89
CA GLY A 197 8.14 -0.15 14.72
C GLY A 197 8.60 -1.58 15.02
N HIS A 198 8.14 -2.16 16.14
CA HIS A 198 8.40 -3.56 16.46
C HIS A 198 7.84 -4.51 15.39
N LEU A 199 6.57 -4.35 15.02
CA LEU A 199 5.93 -5.24 14.04
C LEU A 199 6.54 -5.13 12.63
N ILE A 200 6.95 -3.94 12.20
CA ILE A 200 7.62 -3.72 10.91
C ILE A 200 9.00 -4.40 10.93
N SER A 201 9.76 -4.19 12.01
CA SER A 201 11.06 -4.83 12.20
C SER A 201 10.95 -6.35 12.11
N GLU A 202 10.02 -6.95 12.87
CA GLU A 202 9.84 -8.39 12.98
C GLU A 202 9.24 -9.03 11.72
N LYS A 203 8.21 -8.41 11.13
CA LYS A 203 7.41 -9.04 10.06
C LYS A 203 7.81 -8.66 8.64
N ILE A 204 8.63 -7.61 8.49
CA ILE A 204 8.99 -7.07 7.18
C ILE A 204 10.51 -7.02 7.05
N ILE A 205 11.18 -6.23 7.88
CA ILE A 205 12.61 -5.94 7.67
C ILE A 205 13.50 -7.16 7.95
N ASN A 206 13.30 -7.83 9.09
CA ASN A 206 14.15 -8.95 9.53
C ASN A 206 13.61 -10.34 9.15
N THR A 207 12.76 -10.42 8.12
CA THR A 207 12.23 -11.69 7.59
C THR A 207 13.09 -12.23 6.46
#